data_AF-M2RUG5-F1
#
_entry.id   AF-M2RUG5-F1
#
_cell.length_a   1.000
_cell.length_b   1.000
_cell.length_c   1.000
_cell.angle_alpha   90.00
_cell.angle_beta   90.00
_cell.angle_gamma   90.00
#
_symmetry.space_group_name_H-M   'P 1'
#
loop_
_entity.id
_entity.type
_entity.pdbx_description
1 polymer ?
#
loop_
_entity_poly.entity_id
_entity_poly.type
_entity_poly.pdbx_seq_one_letter_code
_entity_poly.pdbx_strand_id
1 'polypeptide(L)'
;MEETRQSIIDFVPCSGPINQSMQLLHRQPDAGILVCPASATQSLRYDSGSTVRTELLTIHGGTHSSAWALKSSTNPGQWKMCINPEGSPYYVTTSHPFSIVTDSVIQEGGTQEKLNKGIHHIMAQIEDMSFPMPRNAELYIRFDKATGGCKYYFVDHDAQTEFWLQDVEMASIGMPEVSSVYHTSEGHLHFYHTE
;
A
#
# COMPACT_ATOMS: atom_id res chain seq x y z
N MET A 1 77.98 -29.21 -1.52
CA MET A 1 78.45 -27.91 -1.03
C MET A 1 78.72 -27.05 -2.26
N GLU A 2 77.73 -26.66 -3.07
CA GLU A 2 76.43 -26.04 -2.78
C GLU A 2 76.60 -24.67 -2.13
N GLU A 3 76.78 -23.67 -2.99
CA GLU A 3 76.67 -22.25 -2.67
C GLU A 3 75.79 -21.62 -3.76
N THR A 4 74.56 -21.29 -3.36
CA THR A 4 73.45 -20.84 -4.21
C THR A 4 73.62 -19.37 -4.56
N ARG A 5 73.74 -19.05 -5.85
CA ARG A 5 73.63 -17.68 -6.37
C ARG A 5 72.16 -17.40 -6.73
N GLN A 6 71.49 -16.53 -5.97
CA GLN A 6 70.17 -16.01 -6.34
C GLN A 6 70.34 -14.79 -7.24
N SER A 7 69.96 -14.92 -8.51
CA SER A 7 69.94 -13.82 -9.49
C SER A 7 68.63 -13.04 -9.36
N ILE A 8 68.76 -11.73 -9.20
CA ILE A 8 67.70 -10.72 -9.33
C ILE A 8 67.36 -10.60 -10.82
N ILE A 9 66.08 -10.60 -11.16
CA ILE A 9 65.58 -10.29 -12.50
C ILE A 9 64.55 -9.17 -12.34
N ASP A 10 64.89 -7.98 -12.85
CA ASP A 10 63.96 -6.90 -13.14
C ASP A 10 63.55 -6.98 -14.62
N PHE A 11 62.26 -6.89 -14.95
CA PHE A 11 61.72 -6.43 -16.25
C PHE A 11 60.25 -6.00 -16.05
N VAL A 12 59.97 -4.70 -15.86
CA VAL A 12 59.57 -3.66 -16.87
C VAL A 12 58.03 -3.61 -17.12
N PRO A 13 57.43 -2.40 -17.28
CA PRO A 13 56.03 -2.11 -16.98
C PRO A 13 55.13 -2.05 -18.22
N CYS A 14 53.83 -2.26 -18.05
CA CYS A 14 52.81 -1.96 -19.05
C CYS A 14 51.82 -0.90 -18.53
N SER A 15 51.82 0.26 -19.19
CA SER A 15 50.82 1.32 -19.06
C SER A 15 49.55 0.99 -19.86
N GLY A 16 48.39 1.28 -19.28
CA GLY A 16 47.08 1.30 -19.95
C GLY A 16 45.99 1.84 -19.01
N PRO A 17 44.93 2.53 -19.49
CA PRO A 17 44.55 3.81 -18.91
C PRO A 17 43.16 3.89 -18.23
N ILE A 18 43.05 4.90 -17.34
CA ILE A 18 41.92 5.86 -17.17
C ILE A 18 40.57 5.37 -16.61
N ASN A 19 40.16 6.06 -15.52
CA ASN A 19 38.80 6.32 -15.00
C ASN A 19 38.01 5.11 -14.47
N GLN A 20 37.19 5.19 -13.42
CA GLN A 20 36.42 6.31 -12.89
C GLN A 20 35.94 5.93 -11.48
N SER A 21 35.95 6.90 -10.56
CA SER A 21 35.01 7.05 -9.45
C SER A 21 34.46 5.78 -8.75
N MET A 22 35.11 5.38 -7.65
CA MET A 22 34.35 4.91 -6.49
C MET A 22 33.62 6.11 -5.87
N GLN A 23 32.53 6.53 -6.50
CA GLN A 23 31.47 7.18 -5.73
C GLN A 23 30.62 6.04 -5.18
N LEU A 24 30.81 5.78 -3.89
CA LEU A 24 29.77 5.21 -3.06
C LEU A 24 28.50 6.01 -3.37
N LEU A 25 27.57 5.39 -4.11
CA LEU A 25 26.20 5.83 -4.19
C LEU A 25 25.64 5.73 -2.77
N HIS A 26 25.90 6.76 -1.97
CA HIS A 26 24.91 7.27 -1.04
C HIS A 26 23.71 7.62 -1.91
N ARG A 27 22.87 6.61 -2.19
CA ARG A 27 21.50 6.84 -2.62
C ARG A 27 20.87 7.55 -1.43
N GLN A 28 20.92 8.87 -1.43
CA GLN A 28 20.02 9.63 -0.60
C GLN A 28 18.62 9.12 -0.93
N PRO A 29 17.78 8.77 0.06
CA PRO A 29 16.38 8.55 -0.21
C PRO A 29 15.88 9.87 -0.81
N ASP A 30 15.61 9.85 -2.11
CA ASP A 30 14.74 10.81 -2.79
C ASP A 30 13.58 11.06 -1.83
N ALA A 31 13.36 12.32 -1.42
CA ALA A 31 12.56 12.71 -0.26
C ALA A 31 11.28 11.88 -0.17
N GLY A 32 11.39 10.73 0.49
CA GLY A 32 10.50 9.61 0.24
C GLY A 32 9.21 9.91 0.95
N ILE A 33 8.08 9.74 0.27
CA ILE A 33 6.82 9.79 1.00
C ILE A 33 6.84 8.68 2.04
N LEU A 34 6.66 9.04 3.30
CA LEU A 34 6.60 8.07 4.38
C LEU A 34 5.35 7.22 4.20
N VAL A 35 5.48 5.90 4.20
CA VAL A 35 4.35 4.97 4.16
C VAL A 35 4.27 4.24 5.49
N CYS A 36 3.15 4.44 6.20
CA CYS A 36 2.93 3.88 7.53
C CYS A 36 1.75 2.89 7.53
N PRO A 37 1.87 1.77 8.25
CA PRO A 37 0.74 0.91 8.55
C PRO A 37 -0.37 1.67 9.29
N ALA A 38 -1.61 1.30 9.02
CA ALA A 38 -2.80 1.70 9.76
C ALA A 38 -3.78 0.51 9.78
N SER A 39 -4.81 0.52 10.61
CA SER A 39 -5.93 -0.43 10.49
C SER A 39 -7.19 0.25 9.96
N ALA A 40 -8.21 -0.52 9.57
CA ALA A 40 -9.49 0.07 9.20
C ALA A 40 -10.15 0.83 10.36
N THR A 41 -9.86 0.49 11.62
CA THR A 41 -10.39 1.24 12.79
C THR A 41 -9.87 2.68 12.86
N GLN A 42 -8.72 2.95 12.25
CA GLN A 42 -8.15 4.30 12.14
C GLN A 42 -8.60 5.02 10.87
N SER A 43 -9.33 4.33 9.98
CA SER A 43 -9.89 4.89 8.76
C SER A 43 -11.21 5.59 9.06
N LEU A 44 -11.43 6.74 8.41
CA LEU A 44 -12.70 7.45 8.45
C LEU A 44 -13.66 6.96 7.35
N ARG A 45 -13.29 5.88 6.63
CA ARG A 45 -14.05 5.33 5.50
C ARG A 45 -15.52 5.06 5.84
N TYR A 46 -15.83 4.69 7.08
CA TYR A 46 -17.20 4.39 7.55
C TYR A 46 -17.71 5.35 8.61
N ASP A 47 -16.87 6.26 9.11
CA ASP A 47 -17.21 7.21 10.18
C ASP A 47 -17.22 8.65 9.66
N SER A 48 -17.60 8.81 8.39
CA SER A 48 -17.90 10.13 7.86
C SER A 48 -19.21 10.59 8.51
N GLY A 49 -19.12 11.56 9.42
CA GLY A 49 -20.28 12.27 9.99
C GLY A 49 -21.17 13.00 8.97
N SER A 50 -21.05 12.68 7.67
CA SER A 50 -22.02 13.02 6.64
C SER A 50 -23.34 12.37 6.98
N THR A 51 -24.28 13.17 7.47
CA THR A 51 -25.65 12.75 7.69
C THR A 51 -26.28 12.44 6.34
N VAL A 52 -26.30 11.17 5.93
CA VAL A 52 -27.07 10.74 4.77
C VAL A 52 -28.53 11.08 5.05
N ARG A 53 -29.16 11.82 4.14
CA ARG A 53 -30.61 12.00 4.19
C ARG A 53 -31.24 10.64 3.92
N THR A 54 -31.75 10.01 4.96
CA THR A 54 -32.49 8.76 4.86
C THR A 54 -33.83 9.07 4.19
N GLU A 55 -34.03 8.56 2.99
CA GLU A 55 -35.30 8.63 2.28
C GLU A 55 -35.90 7.22 2.18
N LEU A 56 -37.22 7.11 2.39
CA LEU A 56 -37.93 5.85 2.20
C LEU A 56 -38.03 5.57 0.69
N LEU A 57 -37.19 4.65 0.21
CA LEU A 57 -37.19 4.22 -1.19
C LEU A 57 -37.93 2.88 -1.32
N THR A 58 -38.88 2.80 -2.23
CA THR A 58 -39.48 1.52 -2.63
C THR A 58 -38.49 0.76 -3.50
N ILE A 59 -37.88 -0.30 -2.96
CA ILE A 59 -37.04 -1.21 -3.74
C ILE A 59 -37.96 -2.15 -4.51
N HIS A 60 -38.01 -2.01 -5.84
CA HIS A 60 -38.78 -2.90 -6.68
C HIS A 60 -38.16 -4.30 -6.72
N GLY A 61 -39.00 -5.34 -6.82
CA GLY A 61 -38.51 -6.72 -7.00
C GLY A 61 -37.64 -6.83 -8.25
N GLY A 62 -36.47 -7.46 -8.12
CA GLY A 62 -35.49 -7.59 -9.21
C GLY A 62 -34.41 -6.50 -9.25
N THR A 63 -34.48 -5.51 -8.37
CA THR A 63 -33.41 -4.54 -8.16
C THR A 63 -32.22 -5.20 -7.46
N HIS A 64 -31.13 -5.42 -8.21
CA HIS A 64 -29.86 -5.97 -7.70
C HIS A 64 -28.69 -5.19 -8.31
N SER A 65 -27.53 -5.18 -7.65
CA SER A 65 -26.41 -4.27 -7.95
C SER A 65 -25.91 -4.33 -9.40
N SER A 66 -26.06 -5.48 -10.08
CA SER A 66 -25.73 -5.61 -11.50
C SER A 66 -26.76 -5.00 -12.46
N ALA A 67 -27.99 -4.71 -12.02
CA ALA A 67 -28.99 -3.99 -12.81
C ALA A 67 -28.67 -2.48 -12.92
N TRP A 68 -27.91 -1.94 -11.96
CA TRP A 68 -27.41 -0.57 -11.96
C TRP A 68 -25.94 -0.45 -12.32
N ALA A 69 -25.32 -1.52 -12.85
CA ALA A 69 -24.00 -1.43 -13.42
C ALA A 69 -24.07 -0.52 -14.65
N LEU A 70 -24.02 0.79 -14.43
CA LEU A 70 -23.59 1.75 -15.43
C LEU A 70 -22.27 1.15 -15.93
N LYS A 71 -22.25 0.72 -17.19
CA LYS A 71 -21.03 0.32 -17.88
C LYS A 71 -20.11 1.54 -17.92
N SER A 72 -19.43 1.82 -16.81
CA SER A 72 -18.30 2.73 -16.80
C SER A 72 -17.20 1.96 -17.51
N SER A 73 -16.86 2.36 -18.72
CA SER A 73 -15.64 1.94 -19.38
C SER A 73 -14.47 2.37 -18.50
N THR A 74 -14.05 1.49 -17.59
CA THR A 74 -12.90 1.76 -16.74
C THR A 74 -11.68 1.61 -17.62
N ASN A 75 -11.06 2.72 -18.00
CA ASN A 75 -9.72 2.65 -18.57
C ASN A 75 -8.77 2.17 -17.45
N PRO A 76 -7.95 1.14 -17.68
CA PRO A 76 -6.93 0.74 -16.72
C PRO A 76 -6.08 1.96 -16.32
N GLY A 77 -5.94 2.20 -15.02
CA GLY A 77 -5.16 3.33 -14.49
C GLY A 77 -5.93 4.61 -14.24
N GLN A 78 -7.22 4.67 -14.58
CA GLN A 78 -8.08 5.76 -14.13
C GLN A 78 -8.73 5.42 -12.79
N TRP A 79 -8.65 6.35 -11.86
CA TRP A 79 -9.41 6.31 -10.62
C TRP A 79 -10.90 6.47 -10.94
N LYS A 80 -11.69 5.50 -10.49
CA LYS A 80 -13.15 5.54 -10.53
C LYS A 80 -13.66 6.01 -9.18
N MET A 81 -14.44 7.09 -9.17
CA MET A 81 -15.17 7.52 -7.98
C MET A 81 -16.41 6.65 -7.78
N CYS A 82 -16.60 6.21 -6.54
CA CYS A 82 -17.72 5.42 -6.05
C CYS A 82 -18.25 6.08 -4.78
N ILE A 83 -19.46 5.71 -4.35
CA ILE A 83 -20.07 6.17 -3.10
C ILE A 83 -20.28 4.93 -2.21
N ASN A 84 -19.84 4.98 -0.96
CA ASN A 84 -20.07 3.89 0.00
C ASN A 84 -21.54 3.89 0.47
N PRO A 85 -22.02 2.83 1.14
CA PRO A 85 -23.38 2.79 1.69
C PRO A 85 -23.70 3.96 2.64
N GLU A 86 -22.67 4.53 3.27
CA GLU A 86 -22.74 5.67 4.19
C GLU A 86 -22.72 7.04 3.47
N GLY A 87 -22.79 7.06 2.13
CA GLY A 87 -22.91 8.27 1.32
C GLY A 87 -21.62 9.04 1.04
N SER A 88 -20.48 8.56 1.54
CA SER A 88 -19.16 9.17 1.33
C SER A 88 -18.46 8.66 0.07
N PRO A 89 -17.76 9.56 -0.66
CA PRO A 89 -17.02 9.17 -1.85
C PRO A 89 -15.76 8.39 -1.49
N TYR A 90 -15.47 7.37 -2.29
CA TYR A 90 -14.19 6.69 -2.32
C TYR A 90 -13.77 6.48 -3.78
N TYR A 91 -12.49 6.22 -4.00
CA TYR A 91 -11.91 6.06 -5.31
C TYR A 91 -11.25 4.70 -5.41
N VAL A 92 -11.45 4.02 -6.54
CA VAL A 92 -10.86 2.71 -6.83
C VAL A 92 -10.12 2.74 -8.16
N THR A 93 -8.96 2.10 -8.24
CA THR A 93 -8.24 1.83 -9.49
C THR A 93 -7.81 0.36 -9.54
N THR A 94 -7.80 -0.20 -10.76
CA THR A 94 -7.45 -1.61 -11.02
C THR A 94 -6.26 -1.75 -11.97
N SER A 95 -5.33 -0.80 -11.96
CA SER A 95 -4.11 -0.84 -12.79
C SER A 95 -2.99 -1.73 -12.25
N HIS A 96 -3.21 -2.34 -11.10
CA HIS A 96 -2.23 -3.13 -10.36
C HIS A 96 -2.73 -4.57 -10.25
N PRO A 97 -1.88 -5.53 -9.83
CA PRO A 97 -2.30 -6.92 -9.63
C PRO A 97 -3.48 -7.09 -8.66
N PHE A 98 -3.77 -6.07 -7.84
CA PHE A 98 -4.90 -5.96 -6.93
C PHE A 98 -5.60 -4.60 -7.08
N SER A 99 -6.82 -4.49 -6.55
CA SER A 99 -7.52 -3.19 -6.47
C SER A 99 -6.80 -2.27 -5.48
N ILE A 100 -6.77 -0.98 -5.81
CA ILE A 100 -6.31 0.06 -4.88
C ILE A 100 -7.47 0.98 -4.59
N VAL A 101 -7.75 1.19 -3.31
CA VAL A 101 -8.83 2.02 -2.80
C VAL A 101 -8.29 3.16 -1.95
N THR A 102 -8.90 4.33 -2.09
CA THR A 102 -8.63 5.49 -1.24
C THR A 102 -9.90 6.28 -0.99
N ASP A 103 -10.04 6.86 0.20
CA ASP A 103 -11.03 7.89 0.52
C ASP A 103 -10.45 9.31 0.42
N SER A 104 -9.16 9.43 0.09
CA SER A 104 -8.52 10.72 -0.11
C SER A 104 -9.08 11.39 -1.37
N VAL A 105 -9.43 12.67 -1.26
CA VAL A 105 -9.96 13.45 -2.39
C VAL A 105 -8.85 13.62 -3.43
N ILE A 106 -8.87 12.78 -4.48
CA ILE A 106 -7.81 12.71 -5.48
C ILE A 106 -7.67 14.01 -6.28
N GLN A 107 -8.76 14.75 -6.45
CA GLN A 107 -8.77 16.03 -7.16
C GLN A 107 -8.19 17.20 -6.34
N GLU A 108 -7.90 17.00 -5.06
CA GLU A 108 -7.24 18.01 -4.24
C GLU A 108 -5.74 18.11 -4.61
N GLY A 109 -5.23 19.34 -4.66
CA GLY A 109 -3.91 19.67 -5.19
C GLY A 109 -2.78 18.79 -4.65
N GLY A 110 -2.21 17.96 -5.53
CA GLY A 110 -1.06 17.10 -5.23
C GLY A 110 -1.39 15.80 -4.50
N THR A 111 -2.64 15.55 -4.10
CA THR A 111 -3.04 14.30 -3.40
C THR A 111 -2.77 13.08 -4.28
N GLN A 112 -3.15 13.13 -5.55
CA GLN A 112 -2.91 12.03 -6.50
C GLN A 112 -1.41 11.72 -6.65
N GLU A 113 -0.56 12.74 -6.75
CA GLU A 113 0.89 12.55 -6.88
C GLU A 113 1.47 11.87 -5.64
N LYS A 114 1.05 12.30 -4.45
CA LYS A 114 1.48 11.72 -3.17
C LYS A 114 1.02 10.27 -3.02
N LEU A 115 -0.25 9.99 -3.34
CA LEU A 115 -0.76 8.63 -3.38
C LEU A 115 0.04 7.76 -4.34
N ASN A 116 0.31 8.25 -5.55
CA ASN A 116 1.11 7.51 -6.53
C ASN A 116 2.53 7.24 -6.01
N LYS A 117 3.19 8.19 -5.34
CA LYS A 117 4.49 7.95 -4.72
C LYS A 117 4.41 6.87 -3.64
N GLY A 118 3.36 6.89 -2.82
CA GLY A 118 3.14 5.89 -1.78
C GLY A 118 2.87 4.50 -2.35
N ILE A 119 2.04 4.42 -3.40
CA ILE A 119 1.75 3.18 -4.13
C ILE A 119 3.05 2.61 -4.73
N HIS A 120 3.85 3.42 -5.43
CA HIS A 120 5.12 2.95 -5.98
C HIS A 120 6.08 2.44 -4.89
N HIS A 121 6.11 3.10 -3.73
CA HIS A 121 6.91 2.64 -2.59
C HIS A 121 6.46 1.26 -2.09
N ILE A 122 5.16 1.06 -1.91
CA ILE A 122 4.57 -0.22 -1.49
C ILE A 122 4.84 -1.32 -2.53
N MET A 123 4.66 -1.03 -3.82
CA MET A 123 4.91 -2.00 -4.88
C MET A 123 6.37 -2.44 -4.90
N ALA A 124 7.31 -1.50 -4.77
CA ALA A 124 8.73 -1.81 -4.67
C ALA A 124 9.06 -2.68 -3.45
N GLN A 125 8.38 -2.48 -2.32
CA GLN A 125 8.54 -3.33 -1.13
C GLN A 125 8.02 -4.76 -1.38
N ILE A 126 6.86 -4.92 -2.02
CA ILE A 126 6.32 -6.24 -2.38
C ILE A 126 7.31 -7.02 -3.25
N GLU A 127 7.87 -6.34 -4.26
CA GLU A 127 8.87 -6.92 -5.18
C GLU A 127 10.14 -7.31 -4.43
N ASP A 128 10.70 -6.42 -3.60
CA ASP A 128 11.94 -6.65 -2.86
C ASP A 128 11.83 -7.83 -1.88
N MET A 129 10.69 -7.96 -1.20
CA MET A 129 10.45 -9.06 -0.27
C MET A 129 10.00 -10.35 -0.95
N SER A 130 9.69 -10.33 -2.26
CA SER A 130 9.01 -11.42 -2.97
C SER A 130 7.75 -11.89 -2.21
N PHE A 131 6.98 -10.93 -1.68
CA PHE A 131 5.86 -11.22 -0.79
C PHE A 131 4.74 -11.95 -1.54
N PRO A 132 4.25 -13.10 -1.06
CA PRO A 132 3.19 -13.86 -1.72
C PRO A 132 1.83 -13.18 -1.52
N MET A 133 1.46 -12.27 -2.43
CA MET A 133 0.19 -11.57 -2.37
C MET A 133 -1.01 -12.53 -2.55
N PRO A 134 -2.06 -12.44 -1.70
CA PRO A 134 -3.31 -13.15 -1.91
C PRO A 134 -3.93 -12.82 -3.27
N ARG A 135 -4.66 -13.79 -3.86
CA ARG A 135 -5.30 -13.61 -5.17
C ARG A 135 -6.35 -12.51 -5.18
N ASN A 136 -7.07 -12.36 -4.07
CA ASN A 136 -8.16 -11.42 -3.91
C ASN A 136 -7.81 -10.35 -2.87
N ALA A 137 -6.63 -9.75 -3.03
CA ALA A 137 -6.16 -8.67 -2.19
C ALA A 137 -6.71 -7.31 -2.66
N GLU A 138 -6.93 -6.40 -1.71
CA GLU A 138 -7.19 -4.97 -1.93
C GLU A 138 -6.19 -4.16 -1.11
N LEU A 139 -5.54 -3.17 -1.72
CA LEU A 139 -4.75 -2.17 -1.01
C LEU A 139 -5.65 -0.98 -0.68
N TYR A 140 -5.86 -0.68 0.59
CA TYR A 140 -6.34 0.62 1.01
C TYR A 140 -5.16 1.54 1.31
N ILE A 141 -5.17 2.74 0.73
CA ILE A 141 -4.16 3.76 0.99
C ILE A 141 -4.81 5.13 1.09
N ARG A 142 -4.35 5.96 2.04
CA ARG A 142 -4.80 7.35 2.18
C ARG A 142 -3.62 8.29 2.41
N PHE A 143 -3.74 9.52 1.92
CA PHE A 143 -2.77 10.56 2.21
C PHE A 143 -3.10 11.22 3.57
N ASP A 144 -2.16 11.19 4.49
CA ASP A 144 -2.27 11.84 5.79
C ASP A 144 -1.60 13.22 5.73
N LYS A 145 -2.42 14.27 5.72
CA LYS A 145 -1.94 15.66 5.67
C LYS A 145 -1.12 16.04 6.90
N ALA A 146 -1.38 15.43 8.06
CA ALA A 146 -0.69 15.78 9.30
C ALA A 146 0.76 15.27 9.30
N THR A 147 0.99 14.07 8.77
CA THR A 147 2.33 13.48 8.68
C THR A 147 3.03 13.79 7.35
N GLY A 148 2.28 14.21 6.32
CA GLY A 148 2.81 14.35 4.98
C GLY A 148 3.12 13.01 4.30
N GLY A 149 2.68 11.90 4.89
CA GLY A 149 2.88 10.54 4.41
C GLY A 149 1.58 9.87 3.95
N CYS A 150 1.67 8.60 3.57
CA CYS A 150 0.53 7.73 3.32
C CYS A 150 0.33 6.74 4.47
N LYS A 151 -0.93 6.48 4.79
CA LYS A 151 -1.33 5.36 5.65
C LYS A 151 -1.91 4.25 4.81
N TYR A 152 -1.62 3.00 5.13
CA TYR A 152 -2.06 1.87 4.32
C TYR A 152 -2.36 0.61 5.13
N TYR A 153 -3.16 -0.26 4.54
CA TYR A 153 -3.30 -1.67 4.91
C TYR A 153 -3.77 -2.47 3.70
N PHE A 154 -3.57 -3.78 3.75
CA PHE A 154 -4.16 -4.71 2.80
C PHE A 154 -5.35 -5.42 3.41
N VAL A 155 -6.29 -5.81 2.54
CA VAL A 155 -7.40 -6.69 2.86
C VAL A 155 -7.28 -7.94 2.00
N ASP A 156 -7.27 -9.11 2.62
CA ASP A 156 -7.51 -10.38 1.93
C ASP A 156 -9.01 -10.65 1.99
N HIS A 157 -9.70 -10.53 0.86
CA HIS A 157 -11.14 -10.77 0.78
C HIS A 157 -11.52 -12.25 0.85
N ASP A 158 -10.62 -13.17 0.51
CA ASP A 158 -10.88 -14.61 0.62
C ASP A 158 -10.82 -15.06 2.09
N ALA A 159 -9.85 -14.53 2.85
CA ALA A 159 -9.69 -14.78 4.28
C ALA A 159 -10.49 -13.84 5.18
N GLN A 160 -11.02 -12.73 4.65
CA GLN A 160 -11.66 -11.64 5.41
C GLN A 160 -10.76 -11.07 6.51
N THR A 161 -9.50 -10.82 6.18
CA THR A 161 -8.49 -10.33 7.14
C THR A 161 -7.78 -9.08 6.64
N GLU A 162 -7.28 -8.27 7.58
CA GLU A 162 -6.32 -7.21 7.30
C GLU A 162 -4.90 -7.73 7.47
N PHE A 163 -3.97 -7.26 6.64
CA PHE A 163 -2.55 -7.56 6.78
C PHE A 163 -1.66 -6.40 6.30
N TRP A 164 -0.37 -6.49 6.65
CA TRP A 164 0.64 -5.47 6.36
C TRP A 164 1.91 -6.13 5.81
N LEU A 165 2.74 -5.33 5.15
CA LEU A 165 4.02 -5.80 4.59
C LEU A 165 5.14 -5.91 5.63
N GLN A 166 5.06 -5.11 6.70
CA GLN A 166 6.00 -5.15 7.81
C GLN A 166 5.35 -5.72 9.07
N ASP A 167 6.18 -6.10 10.04
CA ASP A 167 5.72 -6.32 11.41
C ASP A 167 5.15 -5.02 11.98
N VAL A 168 4.00 -5.13 12.65
CA VAL A 168 3.27 -3.99 13.21
C VAL A 168 2.89 -4.29 14.65
N GLU A 169 3.18 -3.34 15.54
CA GLU A 169 2.68 -3.39 16.92
C GLU A 169 1.20 -3.03 16.93
N MET A 170 0.36 -3.85 17.56
CA MET A 170 -1.11 -3.63 17.65
C MET A 170 -1.47 -2.23 18.15
N ALA A 171 -0.73 -1.73 19.15
CA ALA A 171 -0.94 -0.40 19.70
C ALA A 171 -0.73 0.71 18.65
N SER A 172 0.21 0.54 17.72
CA SER A 172 0.52 1.54 16.68
C SER A 172 -0.61 1.68 15.65
N ILE A 173 -1.37 0.61 15.42
CA ILE A 173 -2.54 0.58 14.52
C ILE A 173 -3.87 0.71 15.25
N GLY A 174 -3.85 1.11 16.53
CA GLY A 174 -5.05 1.37 17.32
C GLY A 174 -5.85 0.13 17.69
N MET A 175 -5.26 -1.06 17.56
CA MET A 175 -5.90 -2.30 18.00
C MET A 175 -5.66 -2.53 19.49
N PRO A 176 -6.68 -2.97 20.25
CA PRO A 176 -6.51 -3.30 21.66
C PRO A 176 -5.56 -4.49 21.83
N GLU A 177 -4.85 -4.52 22.95
CA GLU A 177 -3.96 -5.64 23.28
C GLU A 177 -4.80 -6.92 23.44
N VAL A 178 -4.47 -7.96 22.67
CA VAL A 178 -5.13 -9.27 22.77
C VAL A 178 -4.28 -10.25 23.56
N SER A 179 -4.94 -11.19 24.25
CA SER A 179 -4.26 -12.17 25.09
C SER A 179 -3.62 -13.34 24.32
N SER A 180 -3.86 -13.49 23.01
CA SER A 180 -3.21 -14.53 22.19
C SER A 180 -3.22 -14.25 20.69
N VAL A 181 -2.20 -14.77 19.98
CA VAL A 181 -2.04 -14.68 18.52
C VAL A 181 -3.16 -15.42 17.76
N TYR A 182 -3.74 -16.45 18.37
CA TYR A 182 -4.87 -17.19 17.78
C TYR A 182 -6.17 -16.36 17.79
N HIS A 183 -6.31 -15.39 18.71
CA HIS A 183 -7.41 -14.43 18.66
C HIS A 183 -7.25 -13.43 17.50
N THR A 184 -6.03 -13.17 17.05
CA THR A 184 -5.75 -12.32 15.87
C THR A 184 -5.83 -13.06 14.54
N SER A 185 -5.63 -14.39 14.51
CA SER A 185 -5.66 -15.19 13.27
C SER A 185 -6.97 -15.97 13.04
N GLU A 186 -7.67 -16.38 14.10
CA GLU A 186 -8.96 -17.09 14.01
C GLU A 186 -10.14 -16.29 14.57
N GLY A 187 -9.90 -15.12 15.15
CA GLY A 187 -10.95 -14.21 15.56
C GLY A 187 -11.30 -13.29 14.41
N HIS A 188 -12.27 -13.71 13.60
CA HIS A 188 -13.27 -12.83 13.01
C HIS A 188 -13.07 -11.35 13.42
N LEU A 189 -12.40 -10.55 12.59
CA LEU A 189 -12.71 -9.12 12.48
C LEU A 189 -14.07 -9.03 11.79
N HIS A 190 -15.10 -9.57 12.45
CA HIS A 190 -16.47 -9.25 12.12
C HIS A 190 -16.53 -7.74 12.20
N PHE A 191 -16.85 -7.13 11.07
CA PHE A 191 -17.40 -5.78 10.99
C PHE A 191 -18.71 -5.75 11.80
N TYR A 192 -18.64 -5.87 13.13
CA TYR A 192 -19.76 -5.63 14.01
C TYR A 192 -19.88 -4.12 14.18
N HIS A 193 -20.56 -3.51 13.21
CA HIS A 193 -21.43 -2.39 13.51
C HIS A 193 -22.45 -2.92 14.53
N THR A 194 -22.23 -2.63 15.82
CA THR A 194 -23.19 -2.93 16.87
C THR A 194 -24.00 -1.67 17.12
N GLU A 195 -25.25 -1.77 16.65
CA GLU A 195 -26.52 -1.11 17.07
C GLU A 195 -26.50 0.34 17.55
#